data_AF-A0A423FAN7-F1
#
_entry.id   AF-A0A423FAN7-F1
#
_cell.length_a   1.000
_cell.length_b   1.000
_cell.length_c   1.000
_cell.angle_alpha   90.00
_cell.angle_beta   90.00
_cell.angle_gamma   90.00
#
_symmetry.space_group_name_H-M   'P 1'
#
loop_
_entity.id
_entity.type
_entity.pdbx_description
1 polymer ?
#
loop_
_entity_poly.entity_id
_entity_poly.type
_entity_poly.pdbx_seq_one_letter_code
_entity_poly.pdbx_strand_id
1 'polypeptide(L)'
;MQIGNSGLNPHVGVRLPAPVGPVSGFYRPSLAERKLIEAMIKHFSALEDPGDKGYITLESLKHIAYPRAGRRDVPPALQQIARDFLNHDVLRVLADRDPYRRLDDKYDRENLNIVLKQAHGPTVPLPRPYPGPNTPGQGNYIVPA
;
A
#
# COMPACT_ATOMS: atom_id res chain seq x y z
N MET A 1 -57.84 25.71 -4.23
CA MET A 1 -56.67 26.36 -3.60
C MET A 1 -56.39 25.66 -2.29
N GLN A 2 -55.27 24.95 -2.19
CA GLN A 2 -54.67 24.55 -0.92
C GLN A 2 -53.16 24.37 -1.14
N ILE A 3 -52.41 24.77 -0.11
CA ILE A 3 -51.00 25.15 -0.07
C ILE A 3 -50.24 24.08 0.73
N GLY A 4 -49.05 23.71 0.25
CA GLY A 4 -47.88 23.34 1.06
C GLY A 4 -47.91 22.04 1.87
N ASN A 5 -46.98 21.13 1.56
CA ASN A 5 -45.81 20.96 2.44
C ASN A 5 -44.71 20.13 1.78
N SER A 6 -43.58 20.81 1.56
CA SER A 6 -42.29 20.22 1.20
C SER A 6 -41.78 19.39 2.38
N GLY A 7 -41.98 18.07 2.29
CA GLY A 7 -41.41 17.10 3.21
C GLY A 7 -39.95 16.83 2.86
N LEU A 8 -39.07 17.40 3.70
CA LEU A 8 -37.66 17.10 3.83
C LEU A 8 -37.37 15.59 3.70
N ASN A 9 -36.50 15.22 2.76
CA ASN A 9 -35.72 13.98 2.81
C ASN A 9 -34.37 14.31 3.45
N PRO A 10 -34.17 14.19 4.77
CA PRO A 10 -32.83 14.01 5.30
C PRO A 10 -32.46 12.53 5.14
N HIS A 11 -31.17 12.23 5.06
CA HIS A 11 -30.57 10.88 4.93
C HIS A 11 -30.30 10.39 3.50
N VAL A 12 -29.67 11.25 2.68
CA VAL A 12 -28.60 10.72 1.81
C VAL A 12 -27.44 10.35 2.74
N GLY A 13 -27.53 9.16 3.32
CA GLY A 13 -26.41 8.52 3.98
C GLY A 13 -25.34 8.31 2.93
N VAL A 14 -24.36 9.20 2.89
CA VAL A 14 -23.05 8.89 2.33
C VAL A 14 -22.56 7.69 3.14
N ARG A 15 -22.78 6.47 2.62
CA ARG A 15 -22.10 5.28 3.13
C ARG A 15 -20.63 5.55 2.84
N LEU A 16 -19.94 6.11 3.82
CA LEU A 16 -18.50 5.95 3.97
C LEU A 16 -18.24 4.45 3.73
N PRO A 17 -17.32 4.07 2.82
CA PRO A 17 -16.93 2.68 2.70
C PRO A 17 -16.57 2.22 4.11
N ALA A 18 -17.17 1.11 4.54
CA ALA A 18 -16.99 0.57 5.87
C ALA A 18 -15.48 0.51 6.19
N PRO A 19 -15.06 0.81 7.43
CA PRO A 19 -13.70 0.50 7.84
C PRO A 19 -13.49 -0.98 7.57
N VAL A 20 -12.57 -1.30 6.66
CA VAL A 20 -12.11 -2.65 6.42
C VAL A 20 -11.79 -3.25 7.79
N GLY A 21 -12.55 -4.29 8.17
CA GLY A 21 -12.34 -5.03 9.41
C GLY A 21 -10.89 -5.55 9.48
N PRO A 22 -10.47 -6.11 10.63
CA PRO A 22 -9.13 -6.65 10.76
C PRO A 22 -8.91 -7.66 9.64
N VAL A 23 -7.93 -7.37 8.76
CA VAL A 23 -7.55 -8.27 7.67
C VAL A 23 -6.82 -9.45 8.30
N SER A 24 -7.57 -10.36 8.92
CA SER A 24 -7.11 -11.69 9.33
C SER A 24 -6.99 -12.54 8.06
N GLY A 25 -6.11 -12.12 7.17
CA GLY A 25 -5.92 -12.67 5.85
C GLY A 25 -4.52 -13.23 5.72
N PHE A 26 -4.45 -14.46 5.26
CA PHE A 26 -3.25 -15.02 4.68
C PHE A 26 -3.07 -14.38 3.29
N TYR A 27 -1.98 -13.63 3.06
CA TYR A 27 -1.72 -13.02 1.76
C TYR A 27 -0.75 -13.82 0.91
N ARG A 28 -1.14 -14.05 -0.35
CA ARG A 28 -0.31 -14.69 -1.37
C ARG A 28 -0.31 -13.81 -2.62
N PRO A 29 0.85 -13.28 -3.04
CA PRO A 29 0.96 -12.52 -4.27
C PRO A 29 0.45 -13.31 -5.48
N SER A 30 -0.37 -12.67 -6.30
CA SER A 30 -0.79 -13.16 -7.60
C SER A 30 0.39 -13.23 -8.58
N LEU A 31 0.19 -13.84 -9.76
CA LEU A 31 1.20 -13.84 -10.81
C LEU A 31 1.56 -12.43 -11.30
N ALA A 32 0.59 -11.51 -11.37
CA ALA A 32 0.82 -10.13 -11.78
C ALA A 32 1.66 -9.37 -10.74
N GLU A 33 1.32 -9.52 -9.46
CA GLU A 33 2.05 -8.92 -8.34
C GLU A 33 3.49 -9.43 -8.25
N ARG A 34 3.73 -10.73 -8.50
CA ARG A 34 5.09 -11.27 -8.59
C ARG A 34 5.90 -10.63 -9.71
N LYS A 35 5.34 -10.57 -10.93
CA LYS A 35 6.01 -9.94 -12.08
C LYS A 35 6.32 -8.46 -11.82
N LEU A 36 5.44 -7.77 -11.09
CA LEU A 36 5.66 -6.40 -10.66
C LEU A 36 6.85 -6.28 -9.71
N ILE A 37 6.91 -7.11 -8.67
CA ILE A 37 8.05 -7.15 -7.73
C ILE A 37 9.36 -7.53 -8.44
N GLU A 38 9.33 -8.52 -9.34
CA GLU A 38 10.48 -8.88 -10.19
C GLU A 38 10.95 -7.70 -11.04
N ALA A 39 10.01 -6.96 -11.65
CA ALA A 39 10.32 -5.77 -12.43
C ALA A 39 10.93 -4.66 -11.56
N MET A 40 10.43 -4.46 -10.33
CA MET A 40 11.01 -3.51 -9.39
C MET A 40 12.44 -3.89 -9.01
N ILE A 41 12.70 -5.17 -8.68
CA ILE A 41 14.05 -5.65 -8.34
C ILE A 41 14.99 -5.47 -9.54
N LYS A 42 14.54 -5.83 -10.75
CA LYS A 42 15.31 -5.68 -11.98
C LYS A 42 15.67 -4.22 -12.26
N HIS A 43 14.74 -3.31 -12.02
CA HIS A 43 14.91 -1.88 -12.28
C HIS A 43 15.24 -1.06 -11.02
N PHE A 44 15.69 -1.74 -9.94
CA PHE A 44 15.81 -1.12 -8.63
C PHE A 44 16.63 0.17 -8.63
N SER A 45 17.81 0.15 -9.25
CA SER A 45 18.70 1.32 -9.29
C SER A 45 18.14 2.50 -10.09
N ALA A 46 17.15 2.27 -10.95
CA ALA A 46 16.45 3.34 -11.67
C ALA A 46 15.21 3.85 -10.91
N LEU A 47 14.74 3.08 -9.92
CA LEU A 47 13.64 3.43 -9.01
C LEU A 47 14.14 3.99 -7.67
N GLU A 48 15.42 3.78 -7.37
CA GLU A 48 16.09 4.19 -6.15
C GLU A 48 16.04 5.70 -5.93
N ASP A 49 15.89 6.10 -4.67
CA ASP A 49 15.89 7.50 -4.29
C ASP A 49 17.33 8.05 -4.28
N PRO A 50 17.64 9.13 -5.02
CA PRO A 50 18.99 9.71 -5.02
C PRO A 50 19.40 10.31 -3.67
N GLY A 51 18.42 10.70 -2.83
CA GLY A 51 18.63 11.21 -1.47
C GLY A 51 18.69 10.12 -0.40
N ASP A 52 18.27 8.89 -0.72
CA ASP A 52 18.30 7.75 0.21
C ASP A 52 18.72 6.46 -0.52
N LYS A 53 20.01 6.39 -0.85
CA LYS A 53 20.59 5.24 -1.55
C LYS A 53 20.39 3.93 -0.79
N GLY A 54 20.10 2.87 -1.53
CA GLY A 54 19.73 1.55 -1.04
C GLY A 54 18.22 1.36 -0.91
N TYR A 55 17.43 2.43 -1.06
CA TYR A 55 15.98 2.39 -0.91
C TYR A 55 15.26 2.98 -2.11
N ILE A 56 14.14 2.35 -2.45
CA ILE A 56 13.06 3.00 -3.19
C ILE A 56 12.15 3.62 -2.14
N THR A 57 11.94 4.93 -2.18
CA THR A 57 11.04 5.64 -1.27
C THR A 57 9.68 5.86 -1.92
N LEU A 58 8.62 6.06 -1.11
CA LEU A 58 7.33 6.50 -1.64
C LEU A 58 7.44 7.81 -2.43
N GLU A 59 8.33 8.72 -2.04
CA GLU A 59 8.56 9.98 -2.74
C GLU A 59 9.16 9.72 -4.14
N SER A 60 10.23 8.93 -4.24
CA SER A 60 10.84 8.54 -5.52
C SER A 60 9.84 7.86 -6.46
N LEU A 61 9.01 6.94 -5.93
CA LEU A 61 7.95 6.27 -6.70
C LEU A 61 6.92 7.26 -7.24
N LYS A 62 6.47 8.23 -6.43
CA LYS A 62 5.54 9.27 -6.88
C LYS A 62 6.15 10.14 -7.97
N HIS A 63 7.43 10.50 -7.83
CA HIS A 63 8.15 11.28 -8.84
C HIS A 63 8.31 10.53 -10.17
N ILE A 64 8.55 9.23 -10.11
CA ILE A 64 8.69 8.37 -11.28
C ILE A 64 7.33 8.08 -11.92
N ALA A 65 6.30 7.80 -11.11
CA ALA A 65 4.94 7.55 -11.57
C ALA A 65 4.30 8.79 -12.22
N TYR A 66 4.53 9.96 -11.64
CA TYR A 66 3.92 11.23 -12.03
C TYR A 66 5.00 12.31 -12.20
N PRO A 67 5.85 12.19 -13.23
CA PRO A 67 6.90 13.17 -13.45
C PRO A 67 6.29 14.54 -13.71
N ARG A 68 6.88 15.58 -13.11
CA ARG A 68 6.43 16.96 -13.32
C ARG A 68 6.50 17.30 -14.81
N ALA A 69 5.54 18.10 -15.28
CA ALA A 69 5.49 18.57 -16.65
C ALA A 69 6.86 19.13 -17.08
N GLY A 70 7.42 18.59 -18.17
CA GLY A 70 8.75 18.96 -18.68
C GLY A 70 9.87 17.97 -18.36
N ARG A 71 9.70 17.03 -17.41
CA ARG A 71 10.66 15.94 -17.18
C ARG A 71 10.22 14.68 -17.94
N ARG A 72 10.62 14.59 -19.21
CA ARG A 72 10.36 13.42 -20.07
C ARG A 72 11.37 12.29 -19.90
N ASP A 73 12.31 12.42 -18.98
CA ASP A 73 13.47 11.53 -18.90
C ASP A 73 13.18 10.18 -18.24
N VAL A 74 11.99 9.99 -17.67
CA VAL A 74 11.59 8.72 -17.04
C VAL A 74 10.98 7.80 -18.11
N PRO A 75 11.58 6.63 -18.38
CA PRO A 75 11.05 5.65 -19.32
C PRO A 75 9.59 5.27 -18.98
N PRO A 76 8.68 5.18 -19.97
CA PRO A 76 7.27 4.83 -19.72
C PRO A 76 7.09 3.53 -18.93
N ALA A 77 7.97 2.55 -19.14
CA ALA A 77 7.96 1.30 -18.39
C ALA A 77 8.19 1.49 -16.89
N LEU A 78 9.11 2.39 -16.48
CA LEU A 78 9.35 2.70 -15.07
C LEU A 78 8.19 3.46 -14.46
N GLN A 79 7.56 4.37 -15.22
CA GLN A 79 6.35 5.06 -14.77
C GLN A 79 5.23 4.05 -14.49
N GLN A 80 5.05 3.08 -15.38
CA GLN A 80 4.02 2.04 -15.22
C GLN A 80 4.30 1.15 -14.00
N ILE A 81 5.54 0.66 -13.85
CA ILE A 81 5.96 -0.13 -12.68
C ILE A 81 5.69 0.64 -11.38
N ALA A 82 6.08 1.92 -11.32
CA ALA A 82 5.87 2.74 -10.13
C ALA A 82 4.37 2.96 -9.85
N ARG A 83 3.56 3.24 -10.87
CA ARG A 83 2.10 3.40 -10.72
C ARG A 83 1.44 2.14 -10.24
N ASP A 84 1.77 1.01 -10.85
CA ASP A 84 1.21 -0.29 -10.48
C ASP A 84 1.55 -0.59 -9.02
N PHE A 85 2.81 -0.44 -8.61
CA PHE A 85 3.21 -0.66 -7.22
C PHE A 85 2.52 0.28 -6.23
N LEU A 86 2.37 1.56 -6.57
CA LEU A 86 1.66 2.52 -5.73
C LEU A 86 0.18 2.16 -5.51
N ASN A 87 -0.45 1.45 -6.46
CA ASN A 87 -1.83 1.00 -6.38
C ASN A 87 -2.01 -0.31 -5.59
N HIS A 88 -0.92 -0.98 -5.19
CA HIS A 88 -0.96 -2.23 -4.41
C HIS A 88 -0.59 -1.97 -2.95
N ASP A 89 -1.54 -1.46 -2.16
CA ASP A 89 -1.32 -1.16 -0.73
C ASP A 89 -0.78 -2.35 0.07
N VAL A 90 -1.29 -3.56 -0.19
CA VAL A 90 -0.87 -4.77 0.51
C VAL A 90 0.57 -5.16 0.16
N LEU A 91 0.96 -5.06 -1.12
CA LEU A 91 2.35 -5.30 -1.52
C LEU A 91 3.29 -4.29 -0.88
N ARG A 92 2.89 -3.03 -0.81
CA ARG A 92 3.69 -1.97 -0.18
C ARG A 92 3.90 -2.27 1.30
N VAL A 93 2.86 -2.66 2.02
CA VAL A 93 2.98 -3.06 3.44
C VAL A 93 3.95 -4.23 3.59
N LEU A 94 3.90 -5.23 2.73
CA LEU A 94 4.76 -6.41 2.84
C LEU A 94 6.22 -6.16 2.40
N ALA A 95 6.41 -5.27 1.44
CA ALA A 95 7.73 -4.87 0.94
C ALA A 95 8.38 -3.78 1.79
N ASP A 96 7.64 -3.16 2.71
CA ASP A 96 8.15 -2.11 3.58
C ASP A 96 9.29 -2.64 4.44
N ARG A 97 10.25 -1.76 4.74
CA ARG A 97 11.39 -2.06 5.61
C ARG A 97 10.97 -2.45 7.03
N ASP A 98 9.95 -1.80 7.59
CA ASP A 98 9.48 -2.01 8.96
C ASP A 98 7.96 -2.25 8.99
N PRO A 99 7.50 -3.42 8.50
CA PRO A 99 6.08 -3.70 8.35
C PRO A 99 5.34 -3.90 9.69
N TYR A 100 6.06 -3.92 10.83
CA TYR A 100 5.54 -4.27 12.15
C TYR A 100 5.62 -3.14 13.20
N ARG A 101 6.33 -2.04 12.95
CA ARG A 101 6.33 -0.87 13.85
C ARG A 101 5.63 0.36 13.28
N ARG A 102 6.01 0.79 12.07
CA ARG A 102 5.41 1.87 11.29
C ARG A 102 5.90 1.70 9.85
N LEU A 103 5.00 1.87 8.88
CA LEU A 103 5.39 1.94 7.47
C LEU A 103 6.43 3.05 7.30
N ASP A 104 7.66 2.67 6.98
CA ASP A 104 8.75 3.61 6.69
C ASP A 104 8.60 4.14 5.25
N ASP A 105 7.76 3.49 4.44
CA ASP A 105 7.54 3.77 3.02
C ASP A 105 8.87 3.69 2.24
N LYS A 106 9.75 2.81 2.71
CA LYS A 106 11.06 2.47 2.14
C LYS A 106 11.09 1.01 1.78
N TYR A 107 11.51 0.74 0.55
CA TYR A 107 11.53 -0.58 -0.04
C TYR A 107 12.96 -0.87 -0.52
N ASP A 108 13.65 -1.80 0.14
CA ASP A 108 14.98 -2.25 -0.28
C ASP A 108 14.89 -3.55 -1.10
N ARG A 109 16.02 -3.93 -1.71
CA ARG A 109 16.08 -5.16 -2.52
C ARG A 109 15.82 -6.42 -1.68
N GLU A 110 16.21 -6.43 -0.41
CA GLU A 110 16.07 -7.61 0.45
C GLU A 110 14.59 -7.86 0.73
N ASN A 111 13.85 -6.83 1.13
CA ASN A 111 12.43 -6.93 1.43
C ASN A 111 11.59 -7.24 0.20
N LEU A 112 11.90 -6.65 -0.96
CA LEU A 112 11.27 -7.04 -2.22
C LEU A 112 11.51 -8.52 -2.55
N ASN A 113 12.72 -9.04 -2.31
CA ASN A 113 13.02 -10.46 -2.49
C ASN A 113 12.30 -11.35 -1.47
N ILE A 114 12.08 -10.88 -0.23
CA ILE A 114 11.30 -11.60 0.78
C ILE A 114 9.86 -11.76 0.31
N VAL A 115 9.22 -10.70 -0.19
CA VAL A 115 7.87 -10.75 -0.76
C VAL A 115 7.80 -11.74 -1.92
N LEU A 116 8.80 -11.73 -2.81
CA LEU A 116 8.87 -12.66 -3.94
C LEU A 116 8.99 -14.12 -3.46
N LYS A 117 9.87 -14.40 -2.49
CA LYS A 117 10.06 -15.75 -1.92
C LYS A 117 8.81 -16.24 -1.18
N GLN A 118 8.13 -15.35 -0.46
CA GLN A 118 6.85 -15.66 0.22
C GLN A 118 5.75 -16.05 -0.79
N ALA A 119 5.81 -15.56 -2.02
CA ALA A 119 4.89 -15.98 -3.07
C ALA A 119 5.04 -17.46 -3.49
N HIS A 120 6.18 -18.07 -3.19
CA HIS A 120 6.48 -19.49 -3.40
C HIS A 120 6.38 -20.34 -2.10
N GLY A 121 6.19 -19.69 -0.95
CA GLY A 121 6.17 -20.32 0.37
C GLY A 121 4.77 -20.44 1.01
N PRO A 122 4.69 -20.90 2.27
CA PRO A 122 3.45 -20.94 3.04
C PRO A 122 2.93 -19.52 3.25
N THR A 123 1.61 -19.38 3.30
CA THR A 123 0.96 -18.07 3.32
C THR A 123 1.29 -17.33 4.62
N VAL A 124 1.70 -16.07 4.51
CA VAL A 124 2.04 -15.24 5.67
C VAL A 124 0.81 -14.49 6.15
N PRO A 125 0.57 -14.46 7.47
CA PRO A 125 -0.45 -13.58 8.04
C PRO A 125 -0.06 -12.13 7.74
N LEU A 126 -1.02 -11.37 7.22
CA LEU A 126 -0.83 -9.93 7.01
C LEU A 126 -0.45 -9.26 8.34
N PRO A 127 0.47 -8.28 8.32
CA PRO A 127 0.64 -7.38 9.46
C PRO A 127 -0.72 -6.80 9.80
N ARG A 128 -1.08 -6.81 11.09
CA ARG A 128 -2.36 -6.24 11.52
C ARG A 128 -2.39 -4.77 11.09
N PRO A 129 -3.43 -4.30 10.39
CA PRO A 129 -3.55 -2.87 10.09
C PRO A 129 -3.49 -2.10 11.40
N TYR A 130 -2.67 -1.06 11.45
CA TYR A 130 -2.62 -0.19 12.62
C TYR A 130 -4.03 0.35 12.88
N PRO A 131 -4.53 0.33 14.13
CA PRO A 131 -5.64 1.18 14.49
C PRO A 131 -5.17 2.61 14.21
N GLY A 132 -5.78 3.24 13.19
CA GLY A 132 -5.51 4.65 12.91
C GLY A 132 -5.74 5.48 14.18
N PRO A 133 -5.17 6.70 14.26
CA PRO A 133 -5.26 7.57 15.44
C PRO A 133 -6.70 7.94 15.88
N ASN A 134 -7.73 7.50 15.14
CA ASN A 134 -9.14 7.73 15.41
C ASN A 134 -9.93 6.47 15.80
N THR A 135 -9.30 5.45 16.38
CA THR A 135 -10.04 4.28 16.91
C THR A 135 -10.21 4.43 18.42
N PRO A 136 -11.39 4.85 18.93
CA PRO A 136 -11.64 4.77 20.36
C PRO A 136 -11.84 3.31 20.75
N GLY A 137 -10.89 2.77 21.51
CA GLY A 137 -11.09 1.66 22.45
C GLY A 137 -11.51 0.30 21.90
N GLN A 138 -10.55 -0.61 21.74
CA GLN A 138 -10.66 -2.01 22.17
C GLN A 138 -9.26 -2.41 22.68
N GLY A 139 -9.02 -2.78 23.93
CA GLY A 139 -9.83 -3.62 24.81
C GLY A 139 -9.23 -5.02 24.82
N ASN A 140 -8.46 -5.33 25.87
CA ASN A 140 -7.91 -6.64 26.28
C ASN A 140 -6.67 -7.22 25.56
N TYR A 141 -5.51 -7.00 26.19
CA TYR A 141 -4.40 -7.95 26.16
C TYR A 141 -4.72 -9.09 27.14
N ILE A 142 -4.93 -10.31 26.61
CA ILE A 142 -4.80 -11.53 27.41
C ILE A 142 -3.34 -11.96 27.26
N VAL A 143 -2.56 -11.80 28.33
CA VAL A 143 -1.27 -12.46 28.51
C VAL A 143 -1.52 -13.92 28.89
N PRO A 144 -0.87 -14.92 28.26
CA PRO A 144 -0.90 -16.28 28.76
C PRO A 144 -0.09 -16.39 30.06
N ALA A 145 -0.59 -17.23 30.97
CA ALA A 145 -0.07 -17.47 32.32
C ALA A 145 1.32 -18.12 32.35
#